data_AF-A0A0D0B8X7-F1
#
_entry.id   AF-A0A0D0B8X7-F1
#
_cell.length_a   1.000
_cell.length_b   1.000
_cell.length_c   1.000
_cell.angle_alpha   90.00
_cell.angle_beta   90.00
_cell.angle_gamma   90.00
#
_symmetry.space_group_name_H-M   'P 1'
#
loop_
_entity.id
_entity.type
_entity.pdbx_description
1 polymer ?
#
loop_
_entity_poly.entity_id
_entity_poly.type
_entity_poly.pdbx_seq_one_letter_code
_entity_poly.pdbx_strand_id
1 'polypeptide(L)'
;MASYYDIALKNGLGELSNWEAGLRLLSQHQEEWIILYDNADDPDLDLGKFLPQSSHGNIIITSRNSRLKQISIKSKMLKDMEPEDGLQLLLKHAIKDHEVTPEQKLTASDIAAKLHYFALALIGTASTSIDDKESSSKY
;
A
#
# COMPACT_ATOMS: atom_id res chain seq x y z
N MET A 1 13.65 5.23 3.57
CA MET A 1 13.40 5.22 2.11
C MET A 1 14.65 5.73 1.42
N ALA A 2 15.07 5.12 0.32
CA ALA A 2 16.18 5.63 -0.48
C ALA A 2 15.64 6.64 -1.51
N SER A 3 16.30 7.78 -1.63
CA SER A 3 16.02 8.80 -2.64
C SER A 3 16.97 8.67 -3.84
N TYR A 4 16.69 9.37 -4.94
CA TYR A 4 17.66 9.47 -6.04
C TYR A 4 19.00 10.06 -5.60
N TYR A 5 19.00 11.00 -4.66
CA TYR A 5 20.23 11.54 -4.09
C TYR A 5 21.06 10.43 -3.42
N ASP A 6 20.44 9.56 -2.63
CA ASP A 6 21.13 8.46 -1.96
C ASP A 6 21.71 7.46 -2.97
N ILE A 7 21.00 7.23 -4.08
CA ILE A 7 21.48 6.38 -5.18
C ILE A 7 22.71 7.01 -5.82
N ALA A 8 22.68 8.31 -6.13
CA ALA A 8 23.82 9.03 -6.67
C ALA A 8 25.04 8.95 -5.74
N LEU A 9 24.83 9.23 -4.45
CA LEU A 9 25.88 9.24 -3.44
C LEU A 9 26.53 7.86 -3.28
N LYS A 10 25.73 6.79 -3.22
CA LYS A 10 26.22 5.41 -3.08
C LYS A 10 26.95 4.89 -4.31
N ASN A 11 26.70 5.47 -5.49
CA ASN A 11 27.38 5.14 -6.73
C ASN A 11 28.62 6.03 -6.97
N GLY A 12 29.13 6.71 -5.94
CA GLY A 12 30.41 7.40 -5.99
C GLY A 12 30.37 8.79 -6.61
N LEU A 13 29.19 9.40 -6.77
CA LEU A 13 29.07 10.73 -7.34
C LEU A 13 29.43 11.87 -6.38
N GLY A 14 29.70 11.59 -5.09
CA GLY A 14 30.32 12.54 -4.15
C GLY A 14 29.68 13.92 -4.17
N GLU A 15 30.47 14.97 -4.43
CA GLU A 15 30.01 16.37 -4.53
C GLU A 15 29.05 16.66 -5.72
N LEU A 16 29.00 15.77 -6.72
CA LEU A 16 28.05 15.85 -7.84
C LEU A 16 26.73 15.12 -7.54
N SER A 17 26.57 14.56 -6.33
CA SER A 17 25.35 13.84 -5.95
C SER A 17 24.19 14.81 -5.86
N ASN A 18 23.24 14.65 -6.77
CA ASN A 18 21.93 15.29 -6.71
C ASN A 18 20.87 14.30 -7.22
N TRP A 19 19.59 14.66 -7.09
CA TRP A 19 18.51 13.76 -7.49
C TRP A 19 18.50 13.50 -9.01
N GLU A 20 18.90 14.47 -9.83
CA GLU A 20 18.97 14.32 -11.29
C GLU A 20 20.06 13.30 -11.68
N ALA A 21 21.19 13.32 -10.96
CA ALA A 21 22.28 12.39 -11.17
C ALA A 21 21.86 10.95 -10.82
N GLY A 22 21.10 10.77 -9.73
CA GLY A 22 20.53 9.48 -9.36
C GLY A 22 19.49 8.97 -10.37
N LEU A 23 18.64 9.87 -10.86
CA LEU A 23 17.68 9.58 -11.92
C LEU A 23 18.38 9.16 -13.22
N ARG A 24 19.44 9.89 -13.60
CA ARG A 24 20.26 9.57 -14.77
C ARG A 24 20.96 8.23 -14.63
N LEU A 25 21.53 7.93 -13.47
CA LEU A 25 22.15 6.63 -13.20
C LEU A 25 21.18 5.48 -13.45
N LEU A 26 19.96 5.56 -12.92
CA LEU A 26 18.93 4.53 -13.15
C LEU A 26 18.48 4.47 -14.61
N SER A 27 18.37 5.61 -15.28
CA SER A 27 18.04 5.67 -16.70
C SER A 27 19.10 4.98 -17.57
N GLN A 28 20.38 5.02 -17.16
CA GLN A 28 21.50 4.43 -17.88
C GLN A 28 21.86 3.01 -17.42
N HIS A 29 21.35 2.58 -16.26
CA HIS A 29 21.61 1.28 -15.69
C HIS A 29 21.08 0.17 -16.60
N GLN A 30 21.93 -0.81 -16.90
CA GLN A 30 21.62 -1.91 -17.83
C GLN A 30 21.03 -3.14 -17.14
N GLU A 31 21.27 -3.32 -15.85
CA GLU A 31 20.63 -4.39 -15.09
C GLU A 31 19.20 -4.01 -14.70
N GLU A 32 18.37 -5.03 -14.52
CA GLU A 32 16.98 -4.85 -14.10
C GLU A 32 16.88 -4.17 -12.74
N TRP A 33 15.95 -3.22 -12.64
CA TRP A 33 15.63 -2.56 -11.37
C TRP A 33 14.15 -2.26 -11.25
N ILE A 34 13.72 -1.98 -10.02
CA ILE A 34 12.34 -1.59 -9.71
C ILE A 34 12.30 -0.36 -8.82
N ILE A 35 11.37 0.55 -9.11
CA ILE A 35 11.05 1.70 -8.24
C ILE A 35 9.61 1.57 -7.78
N LEU A 36 9.41 1.73 -6.48
CA LEU A 36 8.09 1.87 -5.87
C LEU A 36 7.92 3.30 -5.37
N TYR A 37 7.04 4.04 -6.03
CA TYR A 37 6.53 5.31 -5.55
C TYR A 37 5.31 5.04 -4.69
N ASP A 38 5.49 5.14 -3.37
CA ASP A 38 4.40 4.93 -2.43
C ASP A 38 3.70 6.25 -2.08
N ASN A 39 2.37 6.25 -2.07
CA ASN A 39 1.51 7.39 -1.71
C ASN A 39 1.82 8.68 -2.50
N ALA A 40 2.01 8.56 -3.82
CA ALA A 40 2.25 9.70 -4.71
C ALA A 40 0.96 10.52 -4.94
N ASP A 41 0.44 11.15 -3.90
CA ASP A 41 -0.92 11.72 -3.89
C ASP A 41 -0.98 13.20 -4.28
N ASP A 42 0.14 13.91 -4.21
CA ASP A 42 0.20 15.35 -4.48
C ASP A 42 -0.16 15.63 -5.96
N PRO A 43 -1.27 16.34 -6.23
CA PRO A 43 -1.69 16.65 -7.59
C PRO A 43 -0.90 17.79 -8.25
N ASP A 44 -0.16 18.58 -7.47
CA ASP A 44 0.66 19.68 -7.96
C ASP A 44 2.09 19.22 -8.30
N LEU A 45 2.48 18.04 -7.81
CA LEU A 45 3.73 17.39 -8.17
C LEU A 45 3.65 16.76 -9.57
N ASP A 46 4.46 17.28 -10.49
CA ASP A 46 4.70 16.65 -11.79
C ASP A 46 5.62 15.42 -11.64
N LEU A 47 5.02 14.30 -11.24
CA LEU A 47 5.75 13.03 -11.03
C LEU A 47 6.48 12.56 -12.29
N GLY A 48 6.03 12.97 -13.49
CA GLY A 48 6.65 12.60 -14.76
C GLY A 48 8.12 12.98 -14.86
N LYS A 49 8.53 14.10 -14.24
CA LYS A 49 9.93 14.57 -14.19
C LYS A 49 10.86 13.66 -13.42
N PHE A 50 10.30 12.79 -12.57
CA PHE A 50 11.04 11.87 -11.73
C PHE A 50 10.97 10.44 -12.28
N LEU A 51 10.39 10.21 -13.46
CA LEU A 51 10.35 8.88 -14.07
C LEU A 51 11.60 8.63 -14.93
N PRO A 52 12.49 7.70 -14.55
CA PRO A 52 13.65 7.34 -15.36
C PRO A 52 13.22 6.74 -16.69
N GLN A 53 13.84 7.21 -17.77
CA GLN A 53 13.61 6.66 -19.11
C GLN A 53 14.57 5.49 -19.29
N SER A 54 14.06 4.25 -19.19
CA SER A 54 14.86 3.03 -19.31
C SER A 54 14.03 1.87 -19.86
N SER A 55 14.69 0.97 -20.58
CA SER A 55 14.13 -0.30 -21.04
C SER A 55 14.30 -1.45 -20.02
N HIS A 56 15.07 -1.24 -18.94
CA HIS A 56 15.42 -2.27 -17.95
C HIS A 56 14.69 -2.09 -16.62
N GLY A 57 13.94 -0.99 -16.47
CA GLY A 57 13.30 -0.60 -15.23
C GLY A 57 11.80 -0.87 -15.19
N ASN A 58 11.32 -1.33 -14.04
CA ASN A 58 9.89 -1.38 -13.73
C ASN A 58 9.53 -0.32 -12.68
N ILE A 59 8.41 0.38 -12.87
CA ILE A 59 7.95 1.41 -11.94
C ILE A 59 6.53 1.07 -11.49
N ILE A 60 6.33 0.98 -10.17
CA ILE A 60 5.03 0.83 -9.53
C ILE A 60 4.73 2.13 -8.77
N ILE A 61 3.53 2.66 -8.96
CA ILE A 61 3.07 3.86 -8.27
C ILE A 61 1.78 3.51 -7.53
N THR A 62 1.74 3.73 -6.22
CA THR A 62 0.52 3.71 -5.41
C THR A 62 0.09 5.15 -5.17
N SER A 63 -1.19 5.45 -5.39
CA SER A 63 -1.70 6.82 -5.28
C SER A 63 -3.22 6.86 -5.24
N ARG A 64 -3.76 7.83 -4.50
CA ARG A 64 -5.15 8.31 -4.53
C ARG A 64 -5.38 9.32 -5.66
N ASN A 65 -4.31 9.91 -6.21
CA ASN A 65 -4.38 10.81 -7.35
C ASN A 65 -4.65 10.05 -8.65
N SER A 66 -5.91 10.03 -9.06
CA SER A 66 -6.36 9.33 -10.27
C SER A 66 -5.79 9.91 -11.58
N ARG A 67 -5.22 11.13 -11.56
CA ARG A 67 -4.61 11.76 -12.76
C ARG A 67 -3.33 11.04 -13.18
N LEU A 68 -2.61 10.39 -12.26
CA LEU A 68 -1.38 9.65 -12.57
C LEU A 68 -1.60 8.48 -13.55
N LYS A 69 -2.85 8.05 -13.75
CA LYS A 69 -3.21 7.09 -14.81
C LYS A 69 -2.79 7.57 -16.20
N GLN A 70 -2.77 8.88 -16.43
CA GLN A 70 -2.41 9.49 -17.72
C GLN A 70 -0.94 9.27 -18.10
N ILE A 71 -0.06 9.07 -17.12
CA ILE A 71 1.38 8.84 -17.33
C ILE A 71 1.77 7.37 -17.11
N SER A 72 0.80 6.48 -16.86
CA SER A 72 1.04 5.05 -16.62
C SER A 72 0.72 4.21 -17.85
N ILE A 73 1.52 3.17 -18.10
CA ILE A 73 1.23 2.19 -19.18
C ILE A 73 0.03 1.30 -18.79
N LYS A 74 -0.07 0.95 -17.52
CA LYS A 74 -1.17 0.18 -16.94
C LYS A 74 -1.57 0.82 -15.62
N SER A 75 -2.87 0.87 -15.36
CA SER A 75 -3.40 1.28 -14.06
C SER A 75 -4.46 0.31 -13.59
N LYS A 76 -4.49 0.08 -12.28
CA LYS A 76 -5.54 -0.70 -11.61
C LYS A 76 -6.12 0.18 -10.50
N MET A 77 -7.42 0.42 -10.58
CA MET A 77 -8.15 0.98 -9.45
C MET A 77 -8.38 -0.14 -8.45
N LEU A 78 -7.93 0.07 -7.21
CA LEU A 78 -8.32 -0.78 -6.09
C LEU A 78 -9.78 -0.45 -5.74
N LYS A 79 -10.60 -1.49 -5.68
CA LYS A 79 -12.00 -1.41 -5.25
C LYS A 79 -12.10 -1.98 -3.84
N ASP A 80 -13.27 -1.81 -3.26
CA ASP A 80 -13.69 -2.44 -2.02
C ASP A 80 -13.51 -3.96 -2.11
N MET A 81 -13.29 -4.61 -0.96
CA MET A 81 -13.22 -6.06 -0.95
C MET A 81 -14.59 -6.64 -1.29
N GLU A 82 -14.59 -7.79 -1.97
CA GLU A 82 -15.83 -8.55 -2.13
C GLU A 82 -16.38 -8.93 -0.74
N PRO A 83 -17.71 -8.94 -0.53
CA PRO A 83 -18.29 -9.15 0.80
C PRO A 83 -17.79 -10.42 1.52
N GLU A 84 -17.57 -11.50 0.78
CA GLU A 84 -17.05 -12.76 1.31
C GLU A 84 -15.60 -12.60 1.78
N ASP A 85 -14.74 -11.97 0.98
CA ASP A 85 -13.34 -11.72 1.35
C ASP A 85 -13.24 -10.78 2.56
N GLY A 86 -14.09 -9.73 2.60
CA GLY A 86 -14.15 -8.80 3.73
C GLY A 86 -14.62 -9.47 5.02
N LEU A 87 -15.65 -10.33 4.94
CA LEU A 87 -16.11 -11.12 6.08
C LEU A 87 -15.02 -12.07 6.58
N GLN A 88 -14.36 -12.79 5.67
CA GLN A 88 -13.26 -13.69 6.01
C GLN A 88 -12.09 -12.92 6.66
N LEU A 89 -11.74 -11.74 6.15
CA LEU A 89 -10.70 -10.90 6.72
C LEU A 89 -11.04 -10.49 8.16
N LEU A 90 -12.27 -10.03 8.41
CA LEU A 90 -12.73 -9.62 9.73
C LEU A 90 -12.71 -10.80 10.71
N LEU A 91 -13.30 -11.93 10.33
CA LEU A 91 -13.35 -13.14 11.17
C LEU A 91 -11.96 -13.66 11.52
N LYS A 92 -11.06 -13.71 10.54
CA LYS A 92 -9.67 -14.15 10.73
C LYS A 92 -8.96 -13.32 11.80
N HIS A 93 -9.18 -12.00 11.82
CA HIS A 93 -8.50 -11.11 12.76
C HIS A 93 -9.20 -11.04 14.12
N ALA A 94 -10.53 -11.14 14.17
CA ALA A 94 -11.30 -11.00 15.40
C ALA A 94 -11.34 -12.27 16.25
N ILE A 95 -11.33 -13.46 15.63
CA ILE A 95 -11.61 -14.74 16.31
C ILE A 95 -10.35 -15.63 16.47
N LYS A 96 -9.25 -15.33 15.75
CA LYS A 96 -7.92 -15.95 15.89
C LYS A 96 -7.97 -17.47 16.13
N ASP A 97 -8.21 -18.22 15.06
CA ASP A 97 -8.21 -19.70 14.99
C ASP A 97 -9.24 -20.46 15.82
N HIS A 98 -10.22 -19.78 16.44
CA HIS A 98 -11.36 -20.46 17.08
C HIS A 98 -12.48 -20.75 16.07
N GLU A 99 -13.30 -21.78 16.35
CA GLU A 99 -14.47 -22.05 15.54
C GLU A 99 -15.48 -20.90 15.60
N VAL A 100 -15.90 -20.46 14.42
CA VAL A 100 -16.86 -19.35 14.26
C VAL A 100 -18.27 -19.87 14.48
N THR A 101 -18.99 -19.33 15.47
CA THR A 101 -20.40 -19.67 15.67
C THR A 101 -21.28 -18.98 14.60
N PRO A 102 -22.47 -19.52 14.28
CA PRO A 102 -23.39 -18.87 13.33
C PRO A 102 -23.76 -17.43 13.72
N GLU A 103 -23.91 -17.16 15.01
CA GLU A 103 -24.24 -15.83 15.57
C GLU A 103 -23.08 -14.83 15.38
N GLN A 104 -21.84 -15.29 15.59
CA GLN A 104 -20.64 -14.50 15.33
C GLN A 104 -20.50 -14.19 13.84
N LYS A 105 -20.79 -15.16 12.96
CA LYS A 105 -20.77 -14.96 11.51
C LYS A 105 -21.80 -13.91 11.08
N LEU A 106 -23.02 -13.95 11.62
CA LEU A 106 -24.05 -12.96 11.33
C LEU A 106 -23.63 -11.55 11.80
N THR A 107 -23.13 -11.45 13.03
CA THR A 107 -22.65 -10.19 13.61
C THR A 107 -21.48 -9.62 12.81
N ALA A 108 -20.51 -10.46 12.44
CA ALA A 108 -19.37 -10.06 11.62
C ALA A 108 -19.80 -9.60 10.22
N SER A 109 -20.80 -10.24 9.62
CA SER A 109 -21.37 -9.81 8.34
C SER A 109 -21.96 -8.40 8.43
N ASP A 110 -22.74 -8.12 9.48
CA ASP A 110 -23.35 -6.80 9.69
C ASP A 110 -22.30 -5.71 9.93
N ILE A 111 -21.25 -6.03 10.70
CA ILE A 111 -20.11 -5.13 10.93
C ILE A 111 -19.36 -4.86 9.62
N ALA A 112 -19.05 -5.91 8.86
CA ALA A 112 -18.31 -5.78 7.61
C ALA A 112 -19.05 -4.93 6.57
N ALA A 113 -20.39 -5.09 6.49
CA ALA A 113 -21.24 -4.26 5.66
C ALA A 113 -21.21 -2.77 6.06
N LYS A 114 -21.28 -2.48 7.37
CA LYS A 114 -21.19 -1.10 7.89
C LYS A 114 -19.83 -0.44 7.64
N LEU A 115 -18.77 -1.23 7.54
CA LEU A 115 -17.41 -0.75 7.27
C LEU A 115 -17.08 -0.75 5.76
N HIS A 116 -18.09 -0.92 4.91
CA HIS A 116 -17.96 -0.96 3.45
C HIS A 116 -16.92 -1.96 2.95
N TYR A 117 -16.67 -3.01 3.73
CA TYR A 117 -15.65 -4.01 3.44
C TYR A 117 -14.24 -3.40 3.17
N PHE A 118 -13.95 -2.23 3.74
CA PHE A 118 -12.63 -1.62 3.64
C PHE A 118 -11.65 -2.39 4.51
N ALA A 119 -10.64 -3.03 3.89
CA ALA A 119 -9.65 -3.85 4.58
C ALA A 119 -9.08 -3.19 5.85
N LEU A 120 -8.72 -1.90 5.76
CA LEU A 120 -8.15 -1.15 6.88
C LEU A 120 -9.15 -0.95 8.03
N ALA A 121 -10.42 -0.69 7.72
CA ALA A 121 -11.47 -0.51 8.72
C ALA A 121 -11.84 -1.84 9.40
N LEU A 122 -11.86 -2.94 8.64
CA LEU A 122 -12.12 -4.29 9.14
C LEU A 122 -11.02 -4.75 10.10
N ILE A 123 -9.75 -4.57 9.73
CA ILE A 123 -8.61 -4.93 10.59
C ILE A 123 -8.62 -4.11 11.88
N GLY A 124 -8.82 -2.79 11.78
CA GLY A 124 -8.90 -1.93 12.96
C GLY A 124 -10.00 -2.37 13.94
N THR A 125 -11.20 -2.66 13.43
CA THR A 125 -12.34 -3.10 14.25
C THR A 125 -12.13 -4.49 14.86
N ALA A 126 -11.51 -5.41 14.11
CA ALA A 126 -11.12 -6.72 14.65
C ALA A 126 -10.13 -6.59 15.80
N SER A 127 -9.16 -5.68 15.70
CA SER A 127 -8.18 -5.43 16.76
C SER A 127 -8.82 -4.88 18.03
N THR A 128 -9.76 -3.93 17.95
CA THR A 128 -10.41 -3.36 19.14
C THR A 128 -11.35 -4.34 19.84
N SER A 129 -11.96 -5.26 19.10
CA SER A 129 -12.84 -6.30 19.67
C SER A 129 -12.09 -7.33 20.54
N ILE A 130 -10.74 -7.30 20.54
CA ILE A 130 -9.88 -8.19 21.33
C ILE A 130 -9.65 -7.64 22.75
N ASP A 131 -9.67 -6.32 22.94
CA ASP A 131 -9.31 -5.71 24.23
C ASP A 131 -10.46 -5.75 25.26
N ASP A 132 -11.71 -5.87 24.80
CA ASP A 132 -12.88 -5.90 25.68
C ASP A 132 -13.12 -7.27 26.36
N LYS A 133 -12.41 -8.33 25.94
CA LYS A 133 -12.54 -9.67 26.55
C LYS A 133 -11.42 -10.06 27.52
N GLU A 134 -10.26 -9.40 27.51
CA GLU A 134 -9.21 -9.68 28.50
C GLU A 134 -9.41 -8.96 29.84
N SER A 135 -10.27 -7.93 29.90
CA SER A 135 -10.51 -7.16 31.14
C SER A 135 -11.69 -7.66 32.00
N SER A 136 -12.43 -8.69 31.57
CA SER A 136 -13.63 -9.17 32.30
C SER A 136 -13.45 -10.51 33.04
N SER A 137 -12.22 -11.02 33.19
CA SER A 137 -11.91 -12.25 33.96
C SER A 137 -11.04 -12.01 35.21
N LYS A 138 -11.02 -10.77 35.70
CA LYS A 138 -10.56 -10.45 37.04
C LYS A 138 -11.59 -9.53 37.67
N TYR A 139 -12.60 -10.11 38.30
CA TYR A 139 -13.22 -9.73 39.58
C TYR A 139 -14.41 -10.65 39.83
#